data_AF-A0A372ZPN5-F1
#
_entry.id   AF-A0A372ZPN5-F1
#
_cell.length_a   1.000
_cell.length_b   1.000
_cell.length_c   1.000
_cell.angle_alpha   90.00
_cell.angle_beta   90.00
_cell.angle_gamma   90.00
#
_symmetry.space_group_name_H-M   'P 1'
#
loop_
_entity.id
_entity.type
_entity.pdbx_description
1 polymer ?
#
loop_
_entity_poly.entity_id
_entity_poly.type
_entity_poly.pdbx_seq_one_letter_code
_entity_poly.pdbx_strand_id
1 'polypeptide(L)'
;MHEADGLPRPAPAPRRPQPPIPPTHHGTFSWRHVPQLLPAQWIRQHFDVPADLHHVLRRAVPLRLVQMTAGGSQKLAASSLDLPWATAGWLLFDARRRLATAGATDEAQAGLRRLAAHLDHDPNPVDYHYRREALARWTLPQTDWNRLAEHLPERTSRRFDDAVRRDIATVLIWADVTQGHPHRAPAVQRARAASHPARSPLQTALSELLSQRRAGRAWDLRPIADALDAYARDLGDAIHLLQSNARLGCGRFRGLVLPGGDEFVDRSGLRRPATSPPSRPP
;
A
#
# COMPACT_ATOMS: atom_id res chain seq x y z
N MET A 1 64.61 2.46 11.64
CA MET A 1 63.77 3.01 12.71
C MET A 1 63.50 4.47 12.38
N HIS A 2 62.38 4.78 11.71
CA HIS A 2 61.54 5.94 12.04
C HIS A 2 60.23 5.89 11.26
N GLU A 3 59.20 5.85 12.07
CA GLU A 3 57.77 5.88 11.85
C GLU A 3 57.29 7.29 11.43
N ALA A 4 56.04 7.36 10.97
CA ALA A 4 55.21 8.54 10.68
C ALA A 4 55.22 9.07 9.23
N ASP A 5 54.15 8.77 8.49
CA ASP A 5 53.20 9.84 8.17
C ASP A 5 51.80 9.26 7.86
N GLY A 6 51.16 8.73 8.91
CA GLY A 6 49.77 8.30 8.88
C GLY A 6 48.85 9.44 9.28
N LEU A 7 48.74 10.50 8.48
CA LEU A 7 47.75 11.54 8.74
C LEU A 7 46.33 11.00 8.48
N PRO A 8 45.44 10.99 9.50
CA PRO A 8 44.06 10.56 9.30
C PRO A 8 43.37 11.52 8.34
N ARG A 9 42.67 10.96 7.33
CA ARG A 9 41.87 11.75 6.40
C ARG A 9 40.91 12.65 7.20
N PRO A 10 40.83 13.96 6.90
CA PRO A 10 39.92 14.84 7.60
C PRO A 10 38.49 14.30 7.45
N ALA A 11 37.78 14.19 8.57
CA ALA A 11 36.39 13.77 8.58
C ALA A 11 35.59 14.69 7.64
N PRO A 12 34.68 14.15 6.81
CA PRO A 12 33.88 14.97 5.92
C PRO A 12 33.11 15.98 6.75
N ALA A 13 33.25 17.26 6.41
CA ALA A 13 32.58 18.34 7.12
C ALA A 13 31.07 18.05 7.24
N PRO A 14 30.46 18.30 8.40
CA PRO A 14 29.03 18.08 8.58
C PRO A 14 28.27 18.88 7.52
N ARG A 15 27.49 18.18 6.68
CA ARG A 15 26.66 18.83 5.66
C ARG A 15 25.72 19.80 6.37
N ARG A 16 25.80 21.09 6.02
CA ARG A 16 24.85 22.09 6.50
C ARG A 16 23.44 21.58 6.25
N PRO A 17 22.53 21.62 7.24
CA PRO A 17 21.15 21.23 7.03
C PRO A 17 20.57 22.10 5.92
N GLN A 18 20.16 21.47 4.83
CA GLN A 18 19.52 22.19 3.74
C GLN A 18 18.16 22.70 4.23
N PRO A 19 17.79 23.95 3.90
CA PRO A 19 16.48 24.46 4.24
C PRO A 19 15.40 23.54 3.65
N PRO A 20 14.29 23.31 4.37
CA PRO A 20 13.20 22.47 3.87
C PRO A 20 12.66 23.04 2.57
N ILE A 21 12.53 22.19 1.54
CA ILE A 21 11.93 22.57 0.26
C ILE A 21 10.44 22.86 0.54
N PRO A 22 9.93 24.06 0.23
CA PRO A 22 8.54 24.38 0.49
C PRO A 22 7.59 23.53 -0.38
N PRO A 23 6.35 23.28 0.08
CA PRO A 23 5.31 22.70 -0.76
C PRO A 23 5.10 23.55 -2.02
N THR A 24 4.94 22.90 -3.17
CA THR A 24 4.65 23.56 -4.44
C THR A 24 3.19 23.45 -4.84
N HIS A 25 2.41 22.67 -4.10
CA HIS A 25 0.97 22.51 -4.27
C HIS A 25 0.25 23.01 -3.02
N HIS A 26 -0.83 23.77 -3.24
CA HIS A 26 -1.60 24.46 -2.19
C HIS A 26 -3.10 24.13 -2.27
N GLY A 27 -3.45 23.04 -2.93
CA GLY A 27 -4.84 22.62 -3.09
C GLY A 27 -5.38 21.84 -1.88
N THR A 28 -6.45 21.09 -2.10
CA THR A 28 -7.26 20.48 -1.03
C THR A 28 -6.76 19.08 -0.65
N PHE A 29 -6.12 18.35 -1.56
CA PHE A 29 -5.61 17.02 -1.23
C PHE A 29 -4.28 17.11 -0.46
N SER A 30 -4.08 16.17 0.47
CA SER A 30 -2.83 16.02 1.22
C SER A 30 -2.13 14.71 0.87
N TRP A 31 -0.93 14.49 1.41
CA TRP A 31 -0.19 13.23 1.28
C TRP A 31 -1.01 11.99 1.67
N ARG A 32 -2.02 12.13 2.53
CA ARG A 32 -2.92 11.05 2.96
C ARG A 32 -3.78 10.50 1.81
N HIS A 33 -4.10 11.35 0.84
CA HIS A 33 -4.88 10.99 -0.35
C HIS A 33 -4.02 10.48 -1.50
N VAL A 34 -2.71 10.30 -1.27
CA VAL A 34 -1.78 9.76 -2.26
C VAL A 34 -1.60 8.25 -2.02
N PRO A 35 -1.88 7.38 -3.01
CA PRO A 35 -1.65 5.94 -2.89
C PRO A 35 -0.16 5.59 -2.94
N GLN A 36 0.27 4.42 -2.47
CA GLN A 36 1.69 4.01 -2.60
C GLN A 36 2.06 3.67 -4.05
N LEU A 37 1.12 3.08 -4.79
CA LEU A 37 1.18 2.80 -6.22
C LEU A 37 0.05 3.55 -6.91
N LEU A 38 0.36 4.23 -8.00
CA LEU A 38 -0.67 4.94 -8.75
C LEU A 38 -1.64 3.97 -9.41
N PRO A 39 -2.97 4.18 -9.31
CA PRO A 39 -3.97 3.44 -10.07
C PRO A 39 -3.69 3.41 -11.57
N ALA A 40 -4.03 2.29 -12.23
CA ALA A 40 -3.69 2.11 -13.65
C ALA A 40 -4.50 3.04 -14.54
N GLN A 41 -5.75 3.25 -14.13
CA GLN A 41 -6.65 4.19 -14.77
C GLN A 41 -6.11 5.62 -14.73
N TRP A 42 -5.56 6.08 -13.60
CA TRP A 42 -5.02 7.43 -13.48
C TRP A 42 -3.83 7.67 -14.41
N ILE A 43 -2.97 6.66 -14.60
CA ILE A 43 -1.91 6.74 -15.61
C ILE A 43 -2.52 6.93 -17.00
N ARG A 44 -3.45 6.05 -17.40
CA ARG A 44 -4.08 6.12 -18.74
C ARG A 44 -4.86 7.40 -18.99
N GLN A 45 -5.47 7.98 -17.95
CA GLN A 45 -6.31 9.17 -18.06
C GLN A 45 -5.50 10.47 -18.05
N HIS A 46 -4.41 10.53 -17.28
CA HIS A 46 -3.71 11.79 -17.04
C HIS A 46 -2.32 11.86 -17.66
N PHE A 47 -1.70 10.74 -18.03
CA PHE A 47 -0.34 10.71 -18.54
C PHE A 47 -0.34 10.27 -20.01
N ASP A 48 0.08 11.17 -20.88
CA ASP A 48 0.30 10.90 -22.29
C ASP A 48 1.77 10.50 -22.48
N VAL A 49 2.09 9.29 -22.03
CA VAL A 49 3.43 8.72 -22.16
C VAL A 49 3.35 7.30 -22.72
N PRO A 50 4.42 6.80 -23.36
CA PRO A 50 4.51 5.42 -23.83
C PRO A 50 4.15 4.38 -22.74
N ALA A 51 3.42 3.34 -23.15
CA ALA A 51 2.87 2.32 -22.25
C ALA A 51 3.94 1.56 -21.45
N ASP A 52 5.13 1.38 -22.03
CA ASP A 52 6.28 0.77 -21.38
C ASP A 52 6.78 1.59 -20.18
N LEU A 53 6.49 2.89 -20.10
CA LEU A 53 6.86 3.77 -18.97
C LEU A 53 5.82 3.76 -17.84
N HIS A 54 4.63 3.21 -18.07
CA HIS A 54 3.53 3.26 -17.09
C HIS A 54 3.93 2.62 -15.76
N HIS A 55 4.63 1.49 -15.79
CA HIS A 55 5.04 0.79 -14.56
C HIS A 55 6.00 1.61 -13.67
N VAL A 56 6.80 2.47 -14.29
CA VAL A 56 7.76 3.35 -13.61
C VAL A 56 7.04 4.56 -13.05
N LEU A 57 6.14 5.17 -13.83
CA LEU A 57 5.29 6.27 -13.35
C LEU A 57 4.41 5.86 -12.18
N ARG A 58 3.83 4.65 -12.22
CA ARG A 58 3.02 4.10 -11.12
C ARG A 58 3.73 4.13 -9.77
N ARG A 59 5.06 4.07 -9.75
CA ARG A 59 5.87 4.04 -8.53
C ARG A 59 6.45 5.40 -8.16
N ALA A 60 6.80 6.21 -9.16
CA ALA A 60 7.46 7.50 -8.94
C ALA A 60 6.48 8.66 -8.73
N VAL A 61 5.33 8.65 -9.41
CA VAL A 61 4.32 9.73 -9.32
C VAL A 61 3.81 9.92 -7.89
N PRO A 62 3.48 8.88 -7.11
CA PRO A 62 3.11 9.05 -5.70
C PRO A 62 4.14 9.84 -4.88
N LEU A 63 5.41 9.51 -5.02
CA LEU A 63 6.49 10.21 -4.33
C LEU A 63 6.54 11.69 -4.73
N ARG A 64 6.33 11.98 -6.03
CA ARG A 64 6.28 13.37 -6.52
C ARG A 64 5.07 14.14 -6.00
N LEU A 65 3.88 13.52 -5.96
CA LEU A 65 2.68 14.14 -5.40
C LEU A 65 2.86 14.48 -3.91
N VAL A 66 3.45 13.56 -3.12
CA VAL A 66 3.75 13.86 -1.72
C VAL A 66 4.77 15.00 -1.59
N GLN A 67 5.83 15.00 -2.39
CA GLN A 67 6.79 16.11 -2.41
C GLN A 67 6.14 17.46 -2.72
N MET A 68 5.15 17.49 -3.62
CA MET A 68 4.42 18.70 -3.97
C MET A 68 3.54 19.20 -2.81
N THR A 69 2.81 18.30 -2.16
CA THR A 69 1.83 18.63 -1.10
C THR A 69 2.44 18.92 0.27
N ALA A 70 3.40 18.11 0.71
CA ALA A 70 4.00 18.23 2.05
C ALA A 70 5.24 19.12 2.07
N GLY A 71 5.75 19.49 0.89
CA GLY A 71 7.11 19.99 0.75
C GLY A 71 8.13 18.93 1.16
N GLY A 72 9.40 19.27 0.95
CA GLY A 72 10.49 18.54 1.57
C GLY A 72 11.12 17.43 0.75
N SER A 73 12.05 16.74 1.43
CA SER A 73 12.99 15.82 0.83
C SER A 73 12.36 14.48 0.44
N GLN A 74 13.04 13.72 -0.43
CA GLN A 74 12.68 12.34 -0.77
C GLN A 74 12.46 11.45 0.47
N LYS A 75 13.14 11.74 1.58
CA LYS A 75 13.01 11.01 2.84
C LYS A 75 11.61 11.18 3.44
N LEU A 76 11.08 12.40 3.46
CA LEU A 76 9.75 12.67 3.99
C LEU A 76 8.67 12.01 3.11
N ALA A 77 8.80 12.14 1.79
CA ALA A 77 7.89 11.47 0.86
C ALA A 77 7.91 9.94 1.00
N ALA A 78 9.09 9.35 1.23
CA ALA A 78 9.21 7.93 1.52
C ALA A 78 8.50 7.54 2.82
N SER A 79 8.71 8.31 3.89
CA SER A 79 8.06 8.07 5.19
C SER A 79 6.54 8.19 5.12
N SER A 80 5.99 9.20 4.44
CA SER A 80 4.54 9.36 4.27
C SER A 80 3.88 8.22 3.49
N LEU A 81 4.63 7.54 2.62
CA LEU A 81 4.16 6.38 1.85
C LEU A 81 4.60 5.05 2.45
N ASP A 82 5.19 5.01 3.64
CA ASP A 82 5.68 3.79 4.30
C ASP A 82 6.69 3.00 3.45
N LEU A 83 7.55 3.74 2.71
CA LEU A 83 8.60 3.19 1.86
C LEU A 83 9.98 3.37 2.50
N PRO A 84 10.91 2.41 2.35
CA PRO A 84 12.30 2.65 2.70
C PRO A 84 12.89 3.76 1.84
N TRP A 85 13.64 4.66 2.47
CA TRP A 85 14.25 5.81 1.79
C TRP A 85 15.09 5.40 0.57
N ALA A 86 15.92 4.35 0.69
CA ALA A 86 16.72 3.85 -0.42
C ALA A 86 15.86 3.39 -1.61
N THR A 87 14.71 2.76 -1.34
CA THR A 87 13.76 2.35 -2.38
C THR A 87 13.15 3.57 -3.07
N ALA A 88 12.71 4.59 -2.32
CA ALA A 88 12.14 5.81 -2.89
C ALA A 88 13.14 6.56 -3.77
N GLY A 89 14.40 6.67 -3.33
CA GLY A 89 15.48 7.27 -4.11
C GLY A 89 15.72 6.57 -5.43
N TRP A 90 15.80 5.23 -5.41
CA TRP A 90 15.97 4.43 -6.63
C TRP A 90 14.78 4.56 -7.59
N LEU A 91 13.54 4.56 -7.08
CA LEU A 91 12.33 4.70 -7.92
C LEU A 91 12.29 6.05 -8.65
N LEU A 92 12.60 7.14 -7.96
CA LEU A 92 12.67 8.47 -8.56
C LEU A 92 13.81 8.58 -9.59
N PHE A 93 14.96 7.98 -9.28
CA PHE A 93 16.11 7.95 -10.20
C PHE A 93 15.79 7.17 -11.48
N ASP A 94 15.27 5.94 -11.36
CA ASP A 94 14.93 5.10 -12.51
C ASP A 94 13.87 5.77 -13.39
N ALA A 95 12.87 6.41 -12.77
CA ALA A 95 11.87 7.19 -13.49
C ALA A 95 12.46 8.35 -14.27
N ARG A 96 13.27 9.19 -13.61
CA ARG A 96 13.93 10.32 -14.29
C ARG A 96 14.78 9.84 -15.47
N ARG A 97 15.54 8.76 -15.29
CA ARG A 97 16.39 8.21 -16.34
C ARG A 97 15.58 7.73 -17.54
N ARG A 98 14.55 6.89 -17.31
CA ARG A 98 13.73 6.32 -18.40
C ARG A 98 12.91 7.37 -19.14
N LEU A 99 12.35 8.34 -18.42
CA LEU A 99 11.62 9.46 -19.03
C LEU A 99 12.53 10.33 -19.89
N ALA A 100 13.76 10.60 -19.43
CA ALA A 100 14.74 11.35 -20.22
C ALA A 100 15.15 10.59 -21.49
N THR A 101 15.42 9.28 -21.38
CA THR A 101 15.75 8.44 -22.55
C THR A 101 14.62 8.39 -23.57
N ALA A 102 13.37 8.40 -23.12
CA ALA A 102 12.20 8.37 -23.99
C ALA A 102 11.74 9.77 -24.47
N GLY A 103 12.41 10.85 -24.06
CA GLY A 103 12.00 12.21 -24.37
C GLY A 103 10.66 12.63 -23.73
N ALA A 104 10.13 11.87 -22.76
CA ALA A 104 8.77 12.02 -22.23
C ALA A 104 8.71 12.80 -20.89
N THR A 105 9.73 13.61 -20.59
CA THR A 105 9.87 14.26 -19.28
C THR A 105 8.83 15.37 -19.09
N ASP A 106 8.59 16.16 -20.13
CA ASP A 106 7.66 17.29 -20.07
C ASP A 106 6.20 16.80 -20.05
N GLU A 107 5.90 15.75 -20.81
CA GLU A 107 4.60 15.07 -20.82
C GLU A 107 4.29 14.45 -19.47
N ALA A 108 5.28 13.80 -18.83
CA ALA A 108 5.12 13.26 -17.49
C ALA A 108 4.88 14.37 -16.44
N GLN A 109 5.58 15.51 -16.56
CA GLN A 109 5.37 16.65 -15.66
C GLN A 109 4.01 17.32 -15.89
N ALA A 110 3.54 17.41 -17.14
CA ALA A 110 2.21 17.87 -17.47
C ALA A 110 1.14 16.93 -16.90
N GLY A 111 1.33 15.61 -17.03
CA GLY A 111 0.43 14.61 -16.46
C GLY A 111 0.35 14.66 -14.94
N LEU A 112 1.49 14.89 -14.28
CA LEU A 112 1.53 15.10 -12.83
C LEU A 112 0.68 16.31 -12.39
N ARG A 113 0.76 17.43 -13.12
CA ARG A 113 -0.08 18.61 -12.85
C ARG A 113 -1.56 18.35 -13.09
N ARG A 114 -1.91 17.66 -14.19
CA ARG A 114 -3.31 17.26 -14.47
C ARG A 114 -3.87 16.36 -13.38
N LEU A 115 -3.08 15.39 -12.92
CA LEU A 115 -3.50 14.51 -11.84
C LEU A 115 -3.65 15.27 -10.52
N ALA A 116 -2.71 16.16 -10.17
CA ALA A 116 -2.84 16.98 -8.97
C ALA A 116 -4.14 17.81 -9.00
N ALA A 117 -4.45 18.43 -10.14
CA ALA A 117 -5.71 19.16 -10.32
C ALA A 117 -6.94 18.24 -10.20
N HIS A 118 -6.89 17.02 -10.76
CA HIS A 118 -7.97 16.05 -10.59
C HIS A 118 -8.21 15.70 -9.11
N LEU A 119 -7.13 15.48 -8.34
CA LEU A 119 -7.21 15.18 -6.91
C LEU A 119 -7.75 16.35 -6.08
N ASP A 120 -7.50 17.60 -6.49
CA ASP A 120 -8.06 18.78 -5.82
C ASP A 120 -9.57 18.93 -6.00
N HIS A 121 -10.08 18.49 -7.16
CA HIS A 121 -11.49 18.59 -7.53
C HIS A 121 -12.29 17.33 -7.15
N ASP A 122 -11.66 16.32 -6.56
CA ASP A 122 -12.35 15.14 -6.06
C ASP A 122 -13.18 15.53 -4.82
N PRO A 123 -14.53 15.51 -4.89
CA PRO A 123 -15.37 15.87 -3.74
C PRO A 123 -15.31 14.82 -2.62
N ASN A 124 -14.79 13.62 -2.91
CA ASN A 124 -14.78 12.51 -1.98
C ASN A 124 -13.42 11.77 -2.03
N PRO A 125 -12.32 12.44 -1.65
CA PRO A 125 -10.98 11.90 -1.80
C PRO A 125 -10.78 10.68 -0.88
N VAL A 126 -10.26 9.61 -1.47
CA VAL A 126 -9.88 8.40 -0.74
C VAL A 126 -8.67 8.69 0.17
N ASP A 127 -8.79 8.43 1.48
CA ASP A 127 -7.64 8.47 2.39
C ASP A 127 -6.92 7.12 2.38
N TYR A 128 -5.95 7.00 1.47
CA TYR A 128 -5.14 5.79 1.33
C TYR A 128 -4.30 5.50 2.56
N HIS A 129 -3.92 6.51 3.34
CA HIS A 129 -3.23 6.29 4.61
C HIS A 129 -4.17 5.63 5.62
N TYR A 130 -5.41 6.12 5.77
CA TYR A 130 -6.42 5.50 6.62
C TYR A 130 -6.73 4.07 6.19
N ARG A 131 -6.86 3.79 4.88
CA ARG A 131 -7.03 2.41 4.37
C ARG A 131 -5.88 1.49 4.79
N ARG A 132 -4.63 1.97 4.76
CA ARG A 132 -3.46 1.18 5.22
C ARG A 132 -3.50 0.93 6.72
N GLU A 133 -3.87 1.93 7.52
CA GLU A 133 -4.01 1.78 8.97
C GLU A 133 -5.14 0.81 9.35
N ALA A 134 -6.31 0.96 8.73
CA ALA A 134 -7.47 0.10 8.97
C ALA A 134 -7.15 -1.38 8.65
N LEU A 135 -6.37 -1.61 7.60
CA LEU A 135 -5.98 -2.96 7.17
C LEU A 135 -4.64 -3.44 7.74
N ALA A 136 -4.04 -2.74 8.70
CA ALA A 136 -2.72 -3.09 9.24
C ALA A 136 -2.67 -4.49 9.88
N ARG A 137 -3.81 -4.97 10.40
CA ARG A 137 -3.97 -6.30 11.02
C ARG A 137 -4.91 -7.22 10.25
N TRP A 138 -5.51 -6.72 9.19
CA TRP A 138 -6.52 -7.47 8.45
C TRP A 138 -5.91 -8.66 7.71
N THR A 139 -6.65 -9.75 7.66
CA THR A 139 -6.40 -10.93 6.82
C THR A 139 -7.72 -11.39 6.24
N LEU A 140 -7.72 -11.94 5.03
CA LEU A 140 -8.92 -12.54 4.44
C LEU A 140 -9.46 -13.61 5.39
N PRO A 141 -10.70 -13.54 5.87
CA PRO A 141 -11.27 -14.53 6.79
C PRO A 141 -11.36 -15.93 6.17
N GLN A 142 -11.28 -16.99 6.98
CA GLN A 142 -11.30 -18.36 6.44
C GLN A 142 -12.63 -18.68 5.76
N THR A 143 -13.75 -18.21 6.32
CA THR A 143 -15.08 -18.39 5.75
C THR A 143 -15.20 -17.76 4.37
N ASP A 144 -14.67 -16.56 4.20
CA ASP A 144 -14.70 -15.83 2.94
C ASP A 144 -13.76 -16.46 1.92
N TRP A 145 -12.59 -16.90 2.38
CA TRP A 145 -11.67 -17.66 1.55
C TRP A 145 -12.31 -18.94 1.02
N ASN A 146 -12.99 -19.72 1.86
CA ASN A 146 -13.66 -20.96 1.43
C ASN A 146 -14.66 -20.67 0.29
N ARG A 147 -15.49 -19.62 0.43
CA ARG A 147 -16.45 -19.20 -0.61
C ARG A 147 -15.77 -18.77 -1.92
N LEU A 148 -14.67 -18.03 -1.82
CA LEU A 148 -13.90 -17.64 -2.99
C LEU A 148 -13.24 -18.86 -3.65
N ALA A 149 -12.69 -19.77 -2.84
CA ALA A 149 -11.97 -20.94 -3.29
C ALA A 149 -12.86 -22.03 -3.89
N GLU A 150 -14.17 -22.06 -3.59
CA GLU A 150 -15.15 -22.96 -4.24
C GLU A 150 -15.11 -22.87 -5.78
N HIS A 151 -14.74 -21.71 -6.31
CA HIS A 151 -14.67 -21.45 -7.75
C HIS A 151 -13.30 -21.78 -8.36
N LEU A 152 -12.34 -22.26 -7.57
CA LEU A 152 -11.05 -22.72 -8.08
C LEU A 152 -11.21 -24.12 -8.70
N PRO A 153 -10.76 -24.33 -9.95
CA PRO A 153 -10.74 -25.65 -10.54
C PRO A 153 -9.97 -26.65 -9.67
N GLU A 154 -10.47 -27.88 -9.52
CA GLU A 154 -9.75 -28.95 -8.79
C GLU A 154 -8.35 -29.22 -9.36
N ARG A 155 -8.17 -28.95 -10.67
CA ARG A 155 -6.93 -29.11 -11.45
C ARG A 155 -5.99 -27.91 -11.38
N THR A 156 -6.35 -26.83 -10.68
CA THR A 156 -5.42 -25.70 -10.50
C THR A 156 -4.21 -26.21 -9.76
N SER A 157 -3.01 -25.95 -10.30
CA SER A 157 -1.76 -26.53 -9.83
C SER A 157 -1.70 -26.41 -8.30
N ARG A 158 -1.74 -27.54 -7.57
CA ARG A 158 -1.63 -27.58 -6.10
C ARG A 158 -0.19 -27.31 -5.66
N ARG A 159 0.44 -26.35 -6.31
CA ARG A 159 1.85 -25.99 -6.11
C ARG A 159 2.07 -25.36 -4.75
N PHE A 160 1.09 -24.58 -4.29
CA PHE A 160 1.03 -24.04 -2.94
C PHE A 160 -0.15 -24.63 -2.19
N ASP A 161 0.02 -24.80 -0.88
CA ASP A 161 -1.05 -25.17 0.02
C ASP A 161 -2.15 -24.10 0.06
N ASP A 162 -3.31 -24.47 0.60
CA ASP A 162 -4.48 -23.61 0.62
C ASP A 162 -4.29 -22.38 1.54
N ALA A 163 -3.49 -22.53 2.61
CA ALA A 163 -3.16 -21.44 3.52
C ALA A 163 -2.32 -20.35 2.83
N VAL A 164 -1.30 -20.74 2.06
CA VAL A 164 -0.47 -19.82 1.25
C VAL A 164 -1.31 -19.16 0.16
N ARG A 165 -2.26 -19.87 -0.45
CA ARG A 165 -3.21 -19.28 -1.41
C ARG A 165 -4.09 -18.22 -0.76
N ARG A 166 -4.66 -18.49 0.41
CA ARG A 166 -5.41 -17.52 1.21
C ARG A 166 -4.56 -16.30 1.58
N ASP A 167 -3.30 -16.51 1.96
CA ASP A 167 -2.38 -15.42 2.26
C ASP A 167 -2.05 -14.57 1.01
N ILE A 168 -1.88 -15.21 -0.15
CA ILE A 168 -1.72 -14.49 -1.42
C ILE A 168 -2.97 -13.67 -1.72
N ALA A 169 -4.16 -14.25 -1.61
CA ALA A 169 -5.42 -13.55 -1.82
C ALA A 169 -5.55 -12.34 -0.87
N THR A 170 -5.20 -12.52 0.40
CA THR A 170 -5.10 -11.42 1.40
C THR A 170 -4.19 -10.30 0.90
N VAL A 171 -3.01 -10.64 0.38
CA VAL A 171 -2.04 -9.66 -0.13
C VAL A 171 -2.57 -8.92 -1.36
N LEU A 172 -3.22 -9.62 -2.28
CA LEU A 172 -3.79 -9.02 -3.49
C LEU A 172 -4.92 -8.04 -3.14
N ILE A 173 -5.89 -8.49 -2.33
CA ILE A 173 -6.99 -7.65 -1.84
C ILE A 173 -6.45 -6.41 -1.11
N TRP A 174 -5.48 -6.59 -0.20
CA TRP A 174 -4.86 -5.47 0.50
C TRP A 174 -4.21 -4.48 -0.47
N ALA A 175 -3.48 -4.98 -1.47
CA ALA A 175 -2.80 -4.15 -2.45
C ALA A 175 -3.80 -3.36 -3.31
N ASP A 176 -4.93 -3.96 -3.67
CA ASP A 176 -5.96 -3.30 -4.48
C ASP A 176 -6.77 -2.27 -3.68
N VAL A 177 -7.14 -2.58 -2.42
CA VAL A 177 -7.83 -1.62 -1.54
C VAL A 177 -6.97 -0.40 -1.26
N THR A 178 -5.71 -0.63 -0.88
CA THR A 178 -4.79 0.43 -0.43
C THR A 178 -4.01 1.07 -1.56
N GLN A 179 -4.11 0.52 -2.79
CA GLN A 179 -3.21 0.80 -3.90
C GLN A 179 -1.74 0.72 -3.41
N GLY A 180 -1.46 -0.33 -2.65
CA GLY A 180 -0.22 -0.59 -1.94
C GLY A 180 0.74 -1.48 -2.72
N HIS A 181 2.02 -1.46 -2.37
CA HIS A 181 2.95 -2.46 -2.92
C HIS A 181 2.66 -3.85 -2.31
N PRO A 182 2.41 -4.91 -3.10
CA PRO A 182 2.10 -6.24 -2.54
C PRO A 182 3.13 -6.77 -1.54
N HIS A 183 4.43 -6.55 -1.79
CA HIS A 183 5.50 -6.95 -0.86
C HIS A 183 5.52 -6.15 0.45
N ARG A 184 4.74 -5.07 0.55
CA ARG A 184 4.56 -4.25 1.76
C ARG A 184 3.29 -4.60 2.53
N ALA A 185 2.45 -5.49 2.01
CA ALA A 185 1.27 -5.95 2.72
C ALA A 185 1.66 -6.50 4.10
N PRO A 186 0.88 -6.22 5.16
CA PRO A 186 1.18 -6.67 6.52
C PRO A 186 1.34 -8.18 6.65
N ALA A 187 0.60 -8.98 5.87
CA ALA A 187 0.76 -10.44 5.84
C ALA A 187 2.18 -10.87 5.39
N VAL A 188 2.74 -10.21 4.37
CA VAL A 188 4.11 -10.47 3.89
C VAL A 188 5.15 -10.08 4.95
N GLN A 189 4.96 -8.94 5.61
CA GLN A 189 5.88 -8.48 6.67
C GLN A 189 5.89 -9.45 7.86
N ARG A 190 4.72 -9.92 8.29
CA ARG A 190 4.59 -10.94 9.34
C ARG A 190 5.23 -12.27 8.94
N ALA A 191 4.93 -12.77 7.74
CA ALA A 191 5.55 -14.00 7.23
C ALA A 191 7.08 -13.88 7.14
N ARG A 192 7.59 -12.72 6.73
CA ARG A 192 9.03 -12.46 6.68
C ARG A 192 9.67 -12.48 8.07
N ALA A 193 9.04 -11.85 9.06
CA ALA A 193 9.53 -11.85 10.42
C ALA A 193 9.54 -13.27 11.02
N ALA A 194 8.50 -14.07 10.75
CA ALA A 194 8.36 -15.43 11.28
C ALA A 194 9.33 -16.44 10.65
N SER A 195 9.74 -16.24 9.38
CA SER A 195 10.62 -17.18 8.67
C SER A 195 12.10 -16.82 8.70
N HIS A 196 12.51 -15.72 9.34
CA HIS A 196 13.91 -15.29 9.33
C HIS A 196 14.83 -16.31 10.02
N PRO A 197 15.96 -16.75 9.40
CA PRO A 197 16.62 -16.22 8.20
C PRO A 197 16.16 -16.79 6.85
N ALA A 198 15.32 -17.83 6.82
CA ALA A 198 14.82 -18.44 5.60
C ALA A 198 13.80 -17.56 4.85
N ARG A 199 13.59 -17.84 3.56
CA ARG A 199 12.55 -17.16 2.76
C ARG A 199 11.21 -17.84 3.04
N SER A 200 10.22 -17.07 3.51
CA SER A 200 8.88 -17.60 3.77
C SER A 200 8.22 -18.15 2.48
N PRO A 201 7.44 -19.25 2.53
CA PRO A 201 6.69 -19.76 1.39
C PRO A 201 5.82 -18.69 0.69
N LEU A 202 5.14 -17.85 1.47
CA LEU A 202 4.34 -16.73 0.95
C LEU A 202 5.16 -15.76 0.09
N GLN A 203 6.35 -15.35 0.54
CA GLN A 203 7.22 -14.46 -0.25
C GLN A 203 7.67 -15.09 -1.57
N THR A 204 7.99 -16.39 -1.57
CA THR A 204 8.38 -17.11 -2.78
C THR A 204 7.20 -17.18 -3.74
N ALA A 205 6.03 -17.62 -3.25
CA ALA A 205 4.81 -17.77 -4.04
C ALA A 205 4.33 -16.42 -4.61
N LEU A 206 4.36 -15.35 -3.81
CA LEU A 206 4.01 -14.01 -4.26
C LEU A 206 4.97 -13.50 -5.34
N SER A 207 6.29 -13.70 -5.16
CA SER A 207 7.28 -13.27 -6.16
C SER A 207 7.08 -13.98 -7.49
N GLU A 208 6.81 -15.29 -7.42
CA GLU A 208 6.51 -16.10 -8.58
C GLU A 208 5.21 -15.67 -9.28
N LEU A 209 4.11 -15.52 -8.54
CA LEU A 209 2.84 -15.05 -9.07
C LEU A 209 2.98 -13.70 -9.78
N LEU A 210 3.65 -12.72 -9.16
CA LEU A 210 3.83 -11.40 -9.76
C LEU A 210 4.70 -11.46 -11.03
N SER A 211 5.64 -12.40 -11.10
CA SER A 211 6.42 -12.67 -12.31
C SER A 211 5.55 -13.27 -13.41
N GLN A 212 4.76 -14.30 -13.09
CA GLN A 212 3.83 -14.95 -14.02
C GLN A 212 2.80 -13.95 -14.58
N ARG A 213 2.19 -13.13 -13.70
CA ARG A 213 1.25 -12.08 -14.08
C ARG A 213 1.88 -11.06 -15.03
N ARG A 214 3.13 -10.66 -14.80
CA ARG A 214 3.86 -9.74 -15.69
C ARG A 214 4.16 -10.36 -17.05
N ALA A 215 4.43 -11.67 -17.09
CA ALA A 215 4.69 -12.42 -18.31
C ALA A 215 3.41 -12.86 -19.04
N GLY A 216 2.21 -12.49 -18.56
CA GLY A 216 0.93 -12.91 -19.15
C GLY A 216 0.65 -14.41 -19.02
N ARG A 217 1.33 -15.10 -18.09
CA ARG A 217 1.17 -16.54 -17.88
C ARG A 217 0.01 -16.83 -16.93
N ALA A 218 -0.55 -18.03 -17.02
CA ALA A 218 -1.49 -18.53 -16.02
C ALA A 218 -0.84 -18.55 -14.63
N TRP A 219 -1.64 -18.24 -13.61
CA TRP A 219 -1.24 -18.21 -12.20
C TRP A 219 -2.40 -18.74 -11.36
N ASP A 220 -2.09 -19.28 -10.17
CA ASP A 220 -3.01 -20.16 -9.43
C ASP A 220 -4.35 -19.51 -9.06
N LEU A 221 -4.40 -18.21 -8.75
CA LEU A 221 -5.66 -17.55 -8.38
C LEU A 221 -6.31 -16.79 -9.54
N ARG A 222 -5.82 -16.97 -10.78
CA ARG A 222 -6.41 -16.33 -11.96
C ARG A 222 -7.91 -16.63 -12.12
N PRO A 223 -8.41 -17.87 -11.89
CA PRO A 223 -9.82 -18.18 -12.08
C PRO A 223 -10.77 -17.37 -11.19
N ILE A 224 -10.28 -16.89 -10.04
CA ILE A 224 -11.07 -16.11 -9.07
C ILE A 224 -10.64 -14.65 -9.00
N ALA A 225 -9.79 -14.17 -9.92
CA ALA A 225 -9.22 -12.83 -9.88
C ALA A 225 -10.32 -11.74 -9.84
N ASP A 226 -11.36 -11.89 -10.65
CA ASP A 226 -12.45 -10.91 -10.71
C ASP A 226 -13.28 -10.89 -9.41
N ALA A 227 -13.38 -12.04 -8.72
CA ALA A 227 -14.02 -12.14 -7.41
C ALA A 227 -13.15 -11.49 -6.31
N LEU A 228 -11.83 -11.62 -6.39
CA LEU A 228 -10.90 -10.89 -5.51
C LEU A 228 -10.98 -9.37 -5.73
N ASP A 229 -11.07 -8.94 -7.00
CA ASP A 229 -11.21 -7.52 -7.36
C ASP A 229 -12.57 -6.95 -6.88
N ALA A 230 -13.65 -7.74 -6.95
CA ALA A 230 -14.95 -7.38 -6.38
C ALA A 230 -14.88 -7.25 -4.85
N TYR A 231 -14.32 -8.25 -4.17
CA TYR A 231 -14.14 -8.22 -2.71
C TYR A 231 -13.31 -7.01 -2.27
N ALA A 232 -12.23 -6.69 -3.00
CA ALA A 232 -11.39 -5.53 -2.71
C ALA A 232 -12.16 -4.19 -2.88
N ARG A 233 -13.05 -4.09 -3.88
CA ARG A 233 -13.91 -2.91 -4.03
C ARG A 233 -14.86 -2.76 -2.85
N ASP A 234 -15.60 -3.82 -2.52
CA ASP A 234 -16.57 -3.81 -1.43
C ASP A 234 -15.91 -3.48 -0.07
N LEU A 235 -14.72 -4.07 0.19
CA LEU A 235 -13.95 -3.77 1.38
C LEU A 235 -13.44 -2.31 1.40
N GLY A 236 -13.00 -1.79 0.25
CA GLY A 236 -12.57 -0.41 0.12
C GLY A 236 -13.70 0.61 0.35
N ASP A 237 -14.90 0.31 -0.12
CA ASP A 237 -16.10 1.12 0.06
C ASP A 237 -16.59 1.09 1.51
N ALA A 238 -16.56 -0.08 2.15
CA ALA A 238 -16.88 -0.21 3.58
C ALA A 238 -15.94 0.64 4.45
N ILE A 239 -14.63 0.61 4.18
CA ILE A 239 -13.64 1.45 4.90
C ILE A 239 -13.89 2.94 4.65
N HIS A 240 -14.22 3.30 3.42
CA HIS A 240 -14.51 4.69 3.06
C HIS A 240 -15.75 5.23 3.79
N LEU A 241 -16.82 4.43 3.88
CA LEU A 241 -18.03 4.76 4.63
C LEU A 241 -17.74 4.97 6.13
N LEU A 242 -16.94 4.08 6.73
CA LEU A 242 -16.52 4.22 8.13
C LEU A 242 -15.77 5.53 8.39
N GLN A 243 -14.87 5.91 7.48
CA GLN A 243 -14.12 7.15 7.57
C GLN A 243 -15.03 8.38 7.45
N SER A 244 -15.97 8.39 6.49
CA SER A 244 -16.92 9.48 6.31
C SER A 244 -17.81 9.67 7.54
N ASN A 245 -18.29 8.58 8.13
CA ASN A 245 -19.10 8.62 9.34
C ASN A 245 -18.32 9.11 10.56
N ALA A 246 -17.06 8.71 10.70
CA ALA A 246 -16.19 9.19 11.77
C ALA A 246 -15.93 10.71 11.67
N ARG A 247 -15.83 11.26 10.46
CA ARG A 247 -15.66 12.71 10.22
C ARG A 247 -16.90 13.53 10.56
N LEU A 248 -18.10 12.95 10.43
CA LEU A 248 -19.38 13.62 10.68
C LEU A 248 -19.77 13.66 12.17
N GLY A 249 -18.95 13.13 13.09
CA GLY A 249 -19.23 13.19 14.52
C GLY A 249 -20.48 12.42 14.96
N CYS A 250 -21.01 11.52 14.12
CA CYS A 250 -22.10 10.62 14.50
C CYS A 250 -21.60 9.64 15.57
N GLY A 251 -21.79 10.03 16.83
CA GLY A 251 -21.53 9.19 17.99
C GLY A 251 -22.30 7.88 17.90
N ARG A 252 -21.58 6.77 18.04
CA ARG A 252 -22.06 5.38 18.12
C ARG A 252 -22.77 4.85 16.87
N PHE A 253 -21.99 4.40 15.89
CA PHE A 253 -22.36 3.17 15.19
C PHE A 253 -21.74 1.97 15.93
N ARG A 254 -22.60 1.21 16.62
CA ARG A 254 -22.31 -0.19 16.98
C ARG A 254 -22.53 -1.03 15.72
N GLY A 255 -21.48 -1.73 15.27
CA GLY A 255 -21.62 -2.89 14.39
C GLY A 255 -21.71 -2.62 12.89
N LEU A 256 -20.68 -2.00 12.29
CA LEU A 256 -20.37 -2.31 10.90
C LEU A 256 -19.32 -3.42 10.89
N VAL A 257 -19.78 -4.65 10.67
CA VAL A 257 -18.92 -5.81 10.41
C VAL A 257 -18.35 -5.60 9.01
N LEU A 258 -17.05 -5.31 8.91
CA LEU A 258 -16.34 -5.45 7.63
C LEU A 258 -16.61 -6.86 7.10
N PRO A 259 -16.66 -7.09 5.77
CA PRO A 259 -16.76 -8.45 5.23
C PRO A 259 -15.84 -9.41 6.00
N GLY A 260 -16.46 -10.27 6.81
CA GLY A 260 -15.87 -11.28 7.69
C GLY A 260 -14.94 -10.83 8.85
N GLY A 261 -15.08 -9.62 9.41
CA GLY A 261 -14.33 -9.22 10.62
C GLY A 261 -15.19 -9.18 11.90
N ASP A 262 -14.81 -9.97 12.93
CA ASP A 262 -15.27 -9.75 14.31
C ASP A 262 -15.00 -8.30 14.76
N GLU A 263 -15.86 -7.78 15.64
CA GLU A 263 -15.88 -6.38 16.12
C GLU A 263 -14.49 -5.75 16.27
N PHE A 264 -14.31 -4.56 15.68
CA PHE A 264 -13.15 -3.73 15.92
C PHE A 264 -13.19 -3.23 17.38
N VAL A 265 -12.42 -3.87 18.27
CA VAL A 265 -12.34 -3.47 19.68
C VAL A 265 -11.62 -2.13 19.79
N ASP A 266 -12.30 -1.16 20.41
CA ASP A 266 -11.83 0.18 20.73
C ASP A 266 -10.53 0.18 21.58
N ARG A 267 -9.74 1.26 21.49
CA ARG A 267 -8.46 1.53 22.20
C ARG A 267 -8.59 1.63 23.73
N SER A 268 -9.74 1.34 24.29
CA SER A 268 -10.00 1.41 25.74
C SER A 268 -9.84 0.02 26.33
N GLY A 269 -8.60 -0.37 26.66
CA GLY A 269 -8.25 -1.67 27.26
C GLY A 269 -8.78 -1.90 28.68
N LEU A 270 -10.10 -1.87 28.88
CA LEU A 270 -10.75 -2.20 30.14
C LEU A 270 -11.77 -3.32 29.93
N ARG A 271 -11.34 -4.56 30.21
CA ARG A 271 -12.26 -5.65 30.53
C ARG A 271 -13.01 -5.27 31.81
N ARG A 272 -14.32 -5.04 31.72
CA ARG A 272 -15.18 -5.14 32.90
C ARG A 272 -15.44 -6.62 33.18
N PRO A 273 -15.28 -7.10 34.43
CA PRO A 273 -15.66 -8.46 34.77
C PRO A 273 -17.18 -8.63 34.64
N ALA A 274 -17.59 -9.80 34.14
CA ALA A 274 -18.99 -10.20 34.07
C ALA A 274 -19.57 -10.22 35.49
N THR A 275 -20.61 -9.40 35.70
CA THR A 275 -21.47 -9.52 36.88
C THR A 275 -22.25 -10.82 36.78
N SER A 276 -21.93 -11.79 37.63
CA SER A 276 -22.73 -12.99 37.84
C SER A 276 -24.17 -12.62 38.23
N PRO A 277 -25.19 -13.40 37.83
CA PRO A 277 -26.56 -13.17 38.24
C PRO A 277 -26.74 -13.50 39.74
N PRO A 278 -27.64 -12.81 40.47
CA PRO A 278 -27.88 -13.10 41.87
C PRO A 278 -28.59 -14.44 42.04
N SER A 279 -27.91 -15.38 42.70
CA SER A 279 -28.50 -16.57 43.29
C SER A 279 -29.49 -16.16 44.40
N ARG A 280 -30.73 -16.66 44.32
CA ARG A 280 -31.68 -16.61 45.46
C ARG A 280 -31.35 -17.74 46.45
N PRO A 281 -31.32 -17.47 47.76
CA PRO A 281 -31.39 -18.52 48.77
C PRO A 281 -32.65 -18.38 49.66
N PRO A 282 -32.84 -19.34 50.56
CA PRO A 282 -33.67 -20.54 50.41
C PRO A 282 -35.18 -20.28 50.51
#